data_AF-A0A4V6KKF7-F1
#
_entry.id   AF-A0A4V6KKF7-F1
#
_cell.length_a   1.000
_cell.length_b   1.000
_cell.length_c   1.000
_cell.angle_alpha   90.00
_cell.angle_beta   90.00
_cell.angle_gamma   90.00
#
_symmetry.space_group_name_H-M   'P 1'
#
loop_
_entity.id
_entity.type
_entity.pdbx_description
1 polymer ?
#
loop_
_entity_poly.entity_id
_entity_poly.type
_entity_poly.pdbx_seq_one_letter_code
_entity_poly.pdbx_strand_id
1 'polypeptide(L)'
;MNDVDTASIQTEVFRLPSTCFAEEDGSIANSGRWLQWHWKGGDAPGEAITDGEILAGLYHRLRQMYGSEGGKGVEPLLKMGWHYERPDHPESEEVAKDSNGYALEDLYDANGNLLAKKGQLLDSFAMLRDDGSTASACWIYTGSLDQQGQPDGQP
;
A
#
# COMPACT_ATOMS: atom_id res chain seq x y z
N MET A 1 27.03 -26.25 -9.74
CA MET A 1 25.89 -26.31 -10.69
C MET A 1 24.82 -27.15 -10.02
N ASN A 2 23.54 -26.79 -10.15
CA ASN A 2 22.47 -27.58 -9.57
C ASN A 2 22.21 -28.80 -10.47
N ASP A 3 22.27 -30.01 -9.93
CA ASP A 3 22.14 -31.26 -10.69
C ASP A 3 20.66 -31.67 -10.82
N VAL A 4 20.01 -31.24 -11.91
CA VAL A 4 18.59 -31.45 -12.17
C VAL A 4 18.33 -31.81 -13.64
N ASP A 5 17.34 -32.67 -13.88
CA ASP A 5 16.84 -32.98 -15.23
C ASP A 5 15.69 -32.03 -15.59
N THR A 6 15.99 -31.03 -16.41
CA THR A 6 15.01 -30.01 -16.82
C THR A 6 13.84 -30.57 -17.62
N ALA A 7 14.02 -31.68 -18.35
CA ALA A 7 12.95 -32.29 -19.13
C ALA A 7 11.86 -32.94 -18.24
N SER A 8 12.21 -33.32 -17.01
CA SER A 8 11.27 -33.88 -16.05
C SER A 8 10.42 -32.83 -15.33
N ILE A 9 10.81 -31.55 -15.39
CA ILE A 9 10.19 -30.46 -14.62
C ILE A 9 9.06 -29.81 -15.43
N GLN A 10 7.83 -29.88 -14.91
CA GLN A 10 6.61 -29.35 -15.56
C GLN A 10 6.22 -27.94 -15.11
N THR A 11 7.03 -27.29 -14.27
CA THR A 11 6.72 -25.97 -13.71
C THR A 11 6.85 -24.89 -14.79
N GLU A 12 5.79 -24.12 -14.99
CA GLU A 12 5.87 -22.85 -15.73
C GLU A 12 6.46 -21.77 -14.82
N VAL A 13 7.52 -21.09 -15.27
CA VAL A 13 8.24 -20.10 -14.47
C VAL A 13 8.20 -18.75 -15.18
N PHE A 14 7.59 -17.77 -14.53
CA PHE A 14 7.67 -16.36 -14.89
C PHE A 14 8.70 -15.68 -14.01
N ARG A 15 9.59 -14.90 -14.63
CA ARG A 15 10.57 -14.08 -13.90
C ARG A 15 10.39 -12.63 -14.31
N LEU A 16 9.86 -11.83 -13.39
CA LEU A 16 9.54 -10.42 -13.60
C LEU A 16 10.65 -9.57 -12.94
N PRO A 17 11.32 -8.67 -13.67
CA PRO A 17 12.36 -7.82 -13.10
C PRO A 17 11.73 -6.67 -12.30
N SER A 18 12.09 -6.57 -11.02
CA SER A 18 11.71 -5.46 -10.14
C SER A 18 12.88 -4.49 -9.93
N THR A 19 12.56 -3.35 -9.35
CA THR A 19 13.46 -2.39 -8.69
C THR A 19 14.22 -3.00 -7.50
N CYS A 20 15.25 -2.29 -7.05
CA CYS A 20 15.90 -2.48 -5.76
C CYS A 20 15.70 -1.27 -4.82
N PHE A 21 16.20 -1.36 -3.58
CA PHE A 21 16.02 -0.33 -2.54
C PHE A 21 16.46 1.10 -2.93
N ALA A 22 17.39 1.23 -3.89
CA ALA A 22 17.91 2.52 -4.35
C ALA A 22 17.07 3.14 -5.48
N GLU A 23 16.06 2.43 -5.98
CA GLU A 23 15.32 2.78 -7.20
C GLU A 23 13.86 3.18 -6.89
N GLU A 24 13.50 3.23 -5.61
CA GLU A 24 12.18 3.60 -5.09
C GLU A 24 12.31 4.49 -3.84
N ASP A 25 11.29 5.31 -3.60
CA ASP A 25 11.00 5.88 -2.29
C ASP A 25 10.01 4.99 -1.52
N GLY A 26 10.05 5.07 -0.20
CA GLY A 26 9.20 4.26 0.65
C GLY A 26 9.72 4.18 2.08
N SER A 27 9.09 3.32 2.88
CA SER A 27 9.48 3.14 4.28
C SER A 27 9.76 1.68 4.63
N ILE A 28 10.72 1.48 5.53
CA ILE A 28 11.05 0.18 6.11
C ILE A 28 11.09 0.27 7.64
N ALA A 29 10.59 -0.77 8.31
CA ALA A 29 10.64 -0.88 9.76
C ALA A 29 11.87 -1.70 10.19
N ASN A 30 12.78 -1.09 10.97
CA ASN A 30 13.92 -1.83 11.52
C ASN A 30 13.54 -2.65 12.78
N SER A 31 14.48 -3.41 13.33
CA SER A 31 14.26 -4.20 14.55
C SER A 31 13.92 -3.35 15.80
N GLY A 32 14.24 -2.05 15.78
CA GLY A 32 13.86 -1.08 16.80
C GLY A 32 12.45 -0.52 16.63
N ARG A 33 11.72 -0.97 15.60
CA ARG A 33 10.38 -0.50 15.18
C ARG A 33 10.38 0.93 14.62
N TRP A 34 11.53 1.43 14.18
CA TRP A 34 11.61 2.74 13.52
C TRP A 34 11.17 2.59 12.08
N LEU A 35 10.09 3.29 11.71
CA LEU A 35 9.68 3.47 10.32
C LEU A 35 10.60 4.53 9.72
N GLN A 36 11.45 4.12 8.79
CA GLN A 36 12.45 5.00 8.19
C GLN A 36 12.11 5.18 6.72
N TRP A 37 11.90 6.43 6.32
CA TRP A 37 11.71 6.79 4.92
C TRP A 37 13.05 6.83 4.17
N HIS A 38 13.05 6.38 2.93
CA HIS A 38 14.14 6.54 1.98
C HIS A 38 13.62 7.12 0.66
N TRP A 39 14.54 7.65 -0.13
CA TRP A 39 14.23 8.27 -1.41
C TRP A 39 14.93 7.54 -2.55
N LYS A 40 14.27 7.53 -3.70
CA LYS A 40 14.82 7.03 -4.96
C LYS A 40 16.11 7.76 -5.32
N GLY A 41 17.15 6.99 -5.63
CA GLY A 41 18.46 7.48 -6.07
C GLY A 41 18.67 7.44 -7.59
N GLY A 42 17.93 6.59 -8.32
CA GLY A 42 18.01 6.48 -9.77
C GLY A 42 16.92 5.56 -10.34
N ASP A 43 16.79 5.53 -11.67
CA ASP A 43 15.86 4.63 -12.35
C ASP A 43 16.40 3.20 -12.42
N ALA A 44 15.47 2.24 -12.45
CA ALA A 44 15.79 0.82 -12.54
C ALA A 44 16.42 0.46 -13.90
N PRO A 45 17.23 -0.61 -13.97
CA PRO A 45 17.88 -1.01 -15.22
C PRO A 45 16.89 -1.67 -16.20
N GLY A 46 17.06 -1.35 -17.48
CA GLY A 46 16.31 -2.00 -18.56
C GLY A 46 14.82 -1.69 -18.50
N GLU A 47 14.00 -2.73 -18.38
CA GLU A 47 12.53 -2.65 -18.31
C GLU A 47 12.01 -3.05 -16.92
N ALA A 48 12.87 -3.01 -15.90
CA ALA A 48 12.46 -3.24 -14.51
C ALA A 48 11.49 -2.14 -14.07
N ILE A 49 10.46 -2.54 -13.33
CA ILE A 49 9.40 -1.67 -12.80
C ILE A 49 9.24 -1.92 -11.30
N THR A 50 8.53 -1.03 -10.62
CA THR A 50 8.32 -1.17 -9.17
C THR A 50 7.51 -2.42 -8.83
N ASP A 51 7.69 -2.96 -7.61
CA ASP A 51 6.85 -4.07 -7.14
C ASP A 51 5.35 -3.70 -7.15
N GLY A 52 5.04 -2.44 -6.84
CA GLY A 52 3.68 -1.88 -6.91
C GLY A 52 3.07 -1.95 -8.31
N GLU A 53 3.81 -1.55 -9.35
CA GLU A 53 3.38 -1.64 -10.76
C GLU A 53 3.20 -3.09 -11.24
N ILE A 54 4.09 -4.00 -10.84
CA ILE A 54 3.97 -5.43 -11.17
C ILE A 54 2.64 -5.96 -10.63
N LEU A 55 2.36 -5.72 -9.35
CA LEU A 55 1.14 -6.17 -8.69
C LEU A 55 -0.11 -5.50 -9.29
N ALA A 56 -0.06 -4.19 -9.54
CA ALA A 56 -1.15 -3.46 -10.19
C ALA A 56 -1.47 -4.05 -11.57
N GLY A 57 -0.45 -4.32 -12.38
CA GLY A 57 -0.59 -4.91 -13.70
C GLY A 57 -1.25 -6.29 -13.68
N LEU A 58 -0.85 -7.16 -12.75
CA LEU A 58 -1.48 -8.47 -12.56
C LEU A 58 -2.92 -8.35 -12.06
N TYR A 59 -3.13 -7.47 -11.08
CA TYR A 59 -4.42 -7.27 -10.41
C TYR A 59 -5.49 -6.73 -11.36
N HIS A 60 -5.18 -5.73 -12.19
CA HIS A 60 -6.13 -5.15 -13.14
C HIS A 60 -6.55 -6.14 -14.22
N ARG A 61 -5.60 -6.91 -14.77
CA ARG A 61 -5.89 -7.95 -15.77
C ARG A 61 -6.77 -9.05 -15.18
N LEU A 62 -6.50 -9.46 -13.94
CA LEU A 62 -7.31 -10.44 -13.25
C LEU A 62 -8.74 -9.93 -13.00
N ARG A 63 -8.90 -8.70 -12.51
CA ARG A 63 -10.22 -8.08 -12.28
C ARG A 63 -11.00 -7.88 -13.56
N GLN A 64 -10.33 -7.48 -14.64
CA GLN A 64 -10.95 -7.36 -15.96
C GLN A 64 -11.52 -8.71 -16.42
N MET A 65 -10.71 -9.76 -16.38
CA MET A 65 -11.12 -11.12 -16.75
C MET A 65 -12.30 -11.60 -15.89
N TYR A 66 -12.26 -11.43 -14.57
CA TYR A 66 -13.37 -11.81 -13.69
C TYR A 66 -14.63 -10.96 -13.90
N GLY A 67 -14.47 -9.68 -14.28
CA GLY A 67 -15.57 -8.78 -14.59
C GLY A 67 -16.29 -9.15 -15.88
N SER A 68 -15.57 -9.65 -16.90
CA SER A 68 -16.15 -10.06 -18.18
C SER A 68 -16.63 -11.51 -18.20
N GLU A 69 -15.88 -12.42 -17.58
CA GLU A 69 -16.10 -13.87 -17.71
C GLU A 69 -16.81 -14.47 -16.49
N GLY A 70 -16.86 -13.72 -15.38
CA GLY A 70 -17.32 -14.25 -14.10
C GLY A 70 -16.34 -15.26 -13.51
N GLY A 71 -16.83 -16.08 -12.59
CA GLY A 71 -16.02 -17.08 -11.90
C GLY A 71 -16.45 -17.31 -10.46
N LYS A 72 -15.64 -18.06 -9.71
CA LYS A 72 -15.84 -18.25 -8.27
C LYS A 72 -15.23 -17.08 -7.52
N GLY A 73 -15.96 -16.53 -6.54
CA GLY A 73 -15.42 -15.47 -5.68
C GLY A 73 -15.21 -14.13 -6.39
N VAL A 74 -16.02 -13.81 -7.41
CA VAL A 74 -15.96 -12.52 -8.13
C VAL A 74 -16.12 -11.33 -7.18
N GLU A 75 -17.11 -11.39 -6.28
CA GLU A 75 -17.42 -10.27 -5.37
C GLU A 75 -16.24 -9.84 -4.50
N PRO A 76 -15.57 -10.71 -3.71
CA PRO A 76 -14.45 -10.29 -2.87
C PRO A 76 -13.27 -9.74 -3.70
N LEU A 77 -13.01 -10.28 -4.89
CA LEU A 77 -11.97 -9.75 -5.79
C LEU A 77 -12.32 -8.35 -6.30
N LEU A 78 -13.56 -8.13 -6.74
CA LEU A 78 -13.97 -6.86 -7.34
C LEU A 78 -14.28 -5.77 -6.30
N LYS A 79 -14.50 -6.12 -5.03
CA LYS A 79 -14.82 -5.16 -3.95
C LYS A 79 -13.62 -4.64 -3.18
N MET A 80 -12.44 -5.26 -3.33
CA MET A 80 -11.22 -4.75 -2.72
C MET A 80 -10.88 -3.35 -3.25
N GLY A 81 -10.64 -2.42 -2.33
CA GLY A 81 -10.29 -1.03 -2.61
C GLY A 81 -8.96 -0.93 -3.36
N TRP A 82 -8.87 0.01 -4.30
CA TRP A 82 -7.65 0.31 -5.07
C TRP A 82 -7.73 1.77 -5.53
N HIS A 83 -7.72 2.67 -4.55
CA HIS A 83 -8.08 4.08 -4.70
C HIS A 83 -6.84 4.97 -4.81
N TYR A 84 -5.95 4.62 -5.73
CA TYR A 84 -4.74 5.39 -6.02
C TYR A 84 -4.97 6.35 -7.19
N GLU A 85 -4.33 7.52 -7.16
CA GLU A 85 -4.45 8.53 -8.21
C GLU A 85 -4.09 7.95 -9.59
N ARG A 86 -3.03 7.13 -9.62
CA ARG A 86 -2.64 6.31 -10.76
C ARG A 86 -2.81 4.84 -10.40
N PRO A 87 -3.94 4.19 -10.76
CA PRO A 87 -4.20 2.80 -10.38
C PRO A 87 -3.12 1.81 -10.85
N ASP A 88 -2.43 2.10 -11.95
CA ASP A 88 -1.34 1.29 -12.51
C ASP A 88 0.01 1.56 -11.84
N HIS A 89 0.15 2.65 -11.08
CA HIS A 89 1.38 3.07 -10.42
C HIS A 89 1.05 3.69 -9.03
N PRO A 90 0.65 2.86 -8.05
CA PRO A 90 0.40 3.34 -6.68
C PRO A 90 1.65 3.99 -6.10
N GLU A 91 1.54 5.23 -5.62
CA GLU A 91 2.69 5.91 -5.02
C GLU A 91 2.89 5.46 -3.56
N SER A 92 4.14 5.36 -3.13
CA SER A 92 4.50 4.92 -1.76
C SER A 92 3.85 5.79 -0.67
N GLU A 93 3.70 7.10 -0.93
CA GLU A 93 3.05 8.03 -0.02
C GLU A 93 1.55 7.71 0.17
N GLU A 94 0.83 7.35 -0.89
CA GLU A 94 -0.60 7.00 -0.81
C GLU A 94 -0.80 5.76 0.05
N VAL A 95 0.03 4.73 -0.14
CA VAL A 95 -0.02 3.47 0.63
C VAL A 95 0.41 3.69 2.08
N ALA A 96 1.39 4.57 2.32
CA ALA A 96 1.79 4.93 3.68
C ALA A 96 0.66 5.66 4.42
N LYS A 97 -0.08 6.54 3.74
CA LYS A 97 -1.26 7.19 4.30
C LYS A 97 -2.42 6.22 4.56
N ASP A 98 -2.64 5.22 3.70
CA ASP A 98 -3.59 4.13 3.97
C ASP A 98 -3.21 3.36 5.23
N SER A 99 -1.91 3.12 5.42
CA SER A 99 -1.37 2.46 6.61
C SER A 99 -1.56 3.30 7.87
N ASN A 100 -1.28 4.61 7.80
CA ASN A 100 -1.53 5.56 8.89
C ASN A 100 -3.03 5.59 9.26
N GLY A 101 -3.87 5.86 8.26
CA GLY A 101 -5.31 5.94 8.40
C GLY A 101 -5.88 7.36 8.38
N TYR A 102 -7.19 7.42 8.14
CA TYR A 102 -7.95 8.65 7.92
C TYR A 102 -9.28 8.65 8.70
N ALA A 103 -9.77 9.85 8.97
CA ALA A 103 -11.15 10.09 9.37
C ALA A 103 -12.07 10.03 8.13
N LEU A 104 -13.05 9.13 8.12
CA LEU A 104 -14.06 9.01 7.05
C LEU A 104 -15.26 9.94 7.28
N GLU A 105 -15.41 10.45 8.50
CA GLU A 105 -16.38 11.46 8.92
C GLU A 105 -15.72 12.44 9.91
N ASP A 106 -16.37 13.56 10.23
CA ASP A 106 -15.91 14.45 11.29
C ASP A 106 -15.97 13.71 12.65
N LEU A 107 -14.83 13.66 13.35
CA LEU A 107 -14.66 12.97 14.61
C LEU A 107 -14.70 13.95 15.77
N TYR A 108 -15.50 13.65 16.79
CA TYR A 108 -15.60 14.46 18.01
C TYR A 108 -15.26 13.65 19.26
N ASP A 109 -14.65 14.30 20.26
CA ASP A 109 -14.46 13.71 21.59
C ASP A 109 -15.77 13.68 22.41
N ALA A 110 -15.73 13.09 23.60
CA ALA A 110 -16.89 13.00 24.49
C ALA A 110 -17.40 14.38 24.99
N ASN A 111 -16.59 15.43 24.86
CA ASN A 111 -16.95 16.80 25.24
C ASN A 111 -17.49 17.61 24.05
N GLY A 112 -17.54 17.02 22.85
CA GLY A 112 -17.98 17.68 21.63
C GLY A 112 -16.90 18.50 20.91
N ASN A 113 -15.62 18.35 21.28
CA ASN A 113 -14.52 19.00 20.56
C ASN A 113 -14.18 18.20 19.30
N LEU A 114 -13.94 18.89 18.19
CA LEU A 114 -13.51 18.28 16.94
C LEU A 114 -12.08 17.73 17.09
N LEU A 115 -11.91 16.45 16.80
CA LEU A 115 -10.63 15.73 16.81
C LEU A 115 -9.99 15.70 15.41
N ALA A 116 -10.75 15.33 14.39
CA ALA A 116 -10.32 15.33 12.99
C ALA A 116 -11.53 15.58 12.09
N LYS A 117 -11.31 16.28 10.98
CA LYS A 117 -12.31 16.45 9.92
C LYS A 117 -12.28 15.25 8.98
N LYS A 118 -13.41 14.99 8.34
CA LYS A 118 -13.50 14.05 7.22
C LYS A 118 -12.37 14.29 6.20
N GLY A 119 -11.66 13.22 5.85
CA GLY A 119 -10.53 13.19 4.92
C GLY A 119 -9.17 13.50 5.54
N GLN A 120 -9.09 13.92 6.81
CA GLN A 120 -7.80 14.14 7.48
C GLN A 120 -7.15 12.84 7.90
N LEU A 121 -5.81 12.84 7.94
CA LEU A 121 -5.03 11.77 8.55
C LEU A 121 -5.28 11.74 10.07
N LEU A 122 -5.18 10.55 10.65
CA LEU A 122 -5.31 10.38 12.10
C LEU A 122 -3.93 10.53 12.76
N ASP A 123 -3.87 11.33 13.83
CA ASP A 123 -2.62 11.60 14.56
C ASP A 123 -2.27 10.50 15.59
N SER A 124 -3.23 9.65 15.94
CA SER A 124 -3.04 8.56 16.89
C SER A 124 -4.05 7.45 16.69
N PHE A 125 -3.63 6.20 16.91
CA PHE A 125 -4.52 5.04 16.92
C PHE A 125 -5.65 5.15 17.95
N ALA A 126 -5.50 6.00 18.98
CA ALA A 126 -6.56 6.26 19.95
C ALA A 126 -7.81 6.93 19.34
N MET A 127 -7.70 7.46 18.12
CA MET A 127 -8.82 8.06 17.38
C MET A 127 -9.62 7.05 16.56
N LEU A 128 -9.10 5.82 16.36
CA LEU A 128 -9.77 4.77 15.59
C LEU A 128 -11.08 4.33 16.28
N ARG A 129 -12.09 4.02 15.46
CA ARG A 129 -13.44 3.64 15.88
C ARG A 129 -13.90 2.35 15.21
N ASP A 130 -14.84 1.67 15.86
CA ASP A 130 -15.47 0.43 15.39
C ASP A 130 -16.81 0.65 14.64
N ASP A 131 -17.20 1.92 14.45
CA ASP A 131 -18.45 2.33 13.80
C ASP A 131 -18.31 2.60 12.29
N GLY A 132 -17.10 2.43 11.74
CA GLY A 132 -16.80 2.69 10.33
C GLY A 132 -16.51 4.16 9.99
N SER A 133 -16.41 5.06 10.97
CA SER A 133 -16.03 6.47 10.76
C SER A 133 -14.53 6.70 10.60
N THR A 134 -13.71 5.66 10.72
CA THR A 134 -12.25 5.71 10.54
C THR A 134 -11.76 4.51 9.73
N ALA A 135 -10.68 4.70 8.98
CA ALA A 135 -9.98 3.63 8.28
C ALA A 135 -8.49 3.66 8.60
N SER A 136 -7.87 2.49 8.74
CA SER A 136 -6.41 2.31 8.80
C SER A 136 -6.09 0.88 8.37
N ALA A 137 -5.14 0.71 7.45
CA ALA A 137 -4.66 -0.60 7.03
C ALA A 137 -3.69 -1.23 8.06
N CYS A 138 -3.07 -0.41 8.93
CA CYS A 138 -2.16 -0.87 9.97
C CYS A 138 -2.26 0.04 11.21
N TRP A 139 -3.12 -0.31 12.16
CA TRP A 139 -3.44 0.56 13.32
C TRP A 139 -2.22 0.99 14.15
N ILE A 140 -1.17 0.16 14.26
CA ILE A 140 0.06 0.53 15.00
C ILE A 140 0.89 1.60 14.29
N TYR A 141 0.60 1.91 13.02
CA TYR A 141 1.26 2.94 12.23
C TYR A 141 0.46 4.25 12.21
N THR A 142 -0.72 4.32 12.82
CA THR A 142 -1.44 5.58 12.96
C THR A 142 -0.64 6.59 13.80
N GLY A 143 -0.33 7.74 13.20
CA GLY A 143 0.59 8.75 13.71
C GLY A 143 2.00 8.68 13.12
N SER A 144 2.25 7.84 12.10
CA SER A 144 3.54 7.78 11.42
C SER A 144 3.76 8.93 10.43
N LEU A 145 2.67 9.56 9.97
CA LEU A 145 2.66 10.68 9.05
C LEU A 145 1.98 11.90 9.68
N ASP A 146 2.48 13.10 9.38
CA ASP A 146 1.81 14.35 9.74
C ASP A 146 0.61 14.65 8.80
N GLN A 147 -0.08 15.76 9.05
CA GLN A 147 -1.22 16.20 8.22
C GLN A 147 -0.82 16.60 6.79
N GLN A 148 0.48 16.82 6.53
CA GLN A 148 1.04 17.04 5.20
C GLN A 148 1.43 15.72 4.51
N GLY A 149 1.27 14.57 5.17
CA GLY A 149 1.67 13.27 4.65
C GLY A 149 3.17 12.99 4.78
N GLN A 150 3.90 13.80 5.54
CA GLN A 150 5.34 13.64 5.72
C GLN A 150 5.65 12.72 6.90
N PRO A 151 6.70 11.88 6.83
CA PRO A 151 7.15 11.07 7.96
C PRO A 151 7.48 11.94 9.18
N ASP A 152 6.92 11.57 10.34
CA ASP A 152 7.17 12.30 11.59
C ASP A 152 8.68 12.29 11.94
N GLY A 153 9.23 13.47 12.25
CA GLY A 153 10.61 13.64 12.69
C GLY A 153 11.69 13.76 11.60
N GLN A 154 11.33 13.96 10.33
CA GLN A 154 12.29 14.38 9.30
C GLN A 154 12.28 15.91 9.09
N PRO A 155 13.45 16.58 9.05
CA PRO A 155 13.56 18.04 8.90
C PRO A 155 13.19 18.55 7.50
#